data_AF-A0A8J4EK17-F1
#
_entry.id   AF-A0A8J4EK17-F1
#
_cell.length_a   1.000
_cell.length_b   1.000
_cell.length_c   1.000
_cell.angle_alpha   90.00
_cell.angle_beta   90.00
_cell.angle_gamma   90.00
#
_symmetry.space_group_name_H-M   'P 1'
#
loop_
_entity.id
_entity.type
_entity.pdbx_description
1 polymer ?
#
loop_
_entity_poly.entity_id
_entity_poly.type
_entity_poly.pdbx_seq_one_letter_code
_entity_poly.pdbx_strand_id
1 'polypeptide(L)'
;MTDPVTLLPAPLAPGLTEAELSAVEARFGFRFAADHRALLAAALPVGRGFPDWRNGSADELAAALAGPVDGVLFDVEHNGFWYPVWGDRPSGVADALATARRELATVPPMVPVYGHRYLPGVGGPAGHPVLSVHQTDIIVYGADLPRYLRAEFGDAHRAEMVAGARPTVPFWSDLVG
;
A
#
# COMPACT_ATOMS: atom_id res chain seq x y z
N MET A 1 -7.21 1.15 -25.13
CA MET A 1 -6.73 1.29 -23.73
C MET A 1 -5.22 1.18 -23.76
N THR A 2 -4.51 2.18 -23.26
CA THR A 2 -3.04 2.11 -23.10
C THR A 2 -2.69 0.99 -22.13
N ASP A 3 -1.71 0.16 -22.51
CA ASP A 3 -1.18 -0.89 -21.64
C ASP A 3 -0.55 -0.24 -20.39
N PRO A 4 -1.02 -0.56 -19.17
CA PRO A 4 -0.53 0.07 -17.93
C PRO A 4 0.99 -0.06 -17.74
N VAL A 5 1.63 -1.11 -18.29
CA VAL A 5 3.09 -1.30 -18.20
C VAL A 5 3.85 -0.18 -18.92
N THR A 6 3.30 0.35 -20.01
CA THR A 6 3.94 1.41 -20.82
C THR A 6 4.01 2.77 -20.12
N LEU A 7 3.27 2.95 -19.02
CA LEU A 7 3.27 4.18 -18.23
C LEU A 7 4.38 4.20 -17.17
N LEU A 8 4.99 3.07 -16.84
CA LEU A 8 5.94 3.00 -15.72
C LEU A 8 7.23 3.76 -16.03
N PRO A 9 7.65 4.74 -15.21
CA PRO A 9 8.82 5.60 -15.49
C PRO A 9 10.12 4.97 -14.99
N ALA A 10 10.30 3.66 -15.18
CA ALA A 10 11.44 2.91 -14.67
C ALA A 10 11.91 1.86 -15.69
N PRO A 11 13.19 1.44 -15.63
CA PRO A 11 13.61 0.21 -16.28
C PRO A 11 12.71 -0.96 -15.88
N LEU A 12 12.34 -1.78 -16.87
CA LEU A 12 11.48 -2.93 -16.67
C LEU A 12 12.31 -4.21 -16.80
N ALA A 13 12.37 -4.98 -15.72
CA ALA A 13 12.83 -6.35 -15.75
C ALA A 13 11.71 -7.29 -16.22
N PRO A 14 12.04 -8.53 -16.65
CA PRO A 14 11.03 -9.55 -16.90
C PRO A 14 10.08 -9.68 -15.70
N GLY A 15 8.79 -9.84 -15.98
CA GLY A 15 7.78 -9.99 -14.94
C GLY A 15 8.05 -11.16 -14.00
N LEU A 16 7.46 -11.12 -12.82
CA LEU A 16 7.55 -12.17 -11.82
C LEU A 16 6.78 -13.40 -12.30
N THR A 17 7.38 -14.58 -12.11
CA THR A 17 6.68 -15.85 -12.28
C THR A 17 5.69 -16.08 -11.13
N GLU A 18 4.72 -16.97 -11.34
CA GLU A 18 3.78 -17.38 -10.28
C GLU A 18 4.50 -17.94 -9.03
N ALA A 19 5.63 -18.62 -9.23
CA ALA A 19 6.45 -19.14 -8.14
C ALA A 19 7.13 -18.00 -7.35
N GLU A 20 7.67 -16.98 -8.04
CA GLU A 20 8.27 -15.81 -7.41
C GLU A 20 7.22 -15.00 -6.63
N LEU A 21 6.05 -14.75 -7.24
CA LEU A 21 4.93 -14.07 -6.56
C LEU A 21 4.53 -14.83 -5.29
N SER A 22 4.34 -16.14 -5.37
CA SER A 22 3.96 -16.98 -4.23
C SER A 22 5.03 -17.00 -3.14
N ALA A 23 6.31 -16.98 -3.53
CA ALA A 23 7.42 -16.93 -2.59
C ALA A 23 7.46 -15.60 -1.81
N VAL A 24 7.20 -14.47 -2.48
CA VAL A 24 7.09 -13.16 -1.83
C VAL A 24 5.93 -13.12 -0.85
N GLU A 25 4.74 -13.58 -1.27
CA GLU A 25 3.55 -13.66 -0.42
C GLU A 25 3.79 -14.52 0.83
N ALA A 26 4.39 -15.70 0.67
CA ALA A 26 4.73 -16.59 1.77
C ALA A 26 5.78 -15.98 2.72
N ARG A 27 6.79 -15.29 2.17
CA ARG A 27 7.88 -14.67 2.93
C ARG A 27 7.40 -13.55 3.85
N PHE A 28 6.47 -12.72 3.36
CA PHE A 28 6.04 -11.50 4.06
C PHE A 28 4.61 -11.59 4.65
N GLY A 29 3.92 -12.72 4.46
CA GLY A 29 2.64 -12.97 5.13
C GLY A 29 1.47 -12.14 4.60
N PHE A 30 1.46 -11.79 3.32
CA PHE A 30 0.37 -11.08 2.66
C PHE A 30 0.02 -11.74 1.32
N ARG A 31 -1.09 -11.32 0.69
CA ARG A 31 -1.38 -11.68 -0.72
C ARG A 31 -1.58 -10.45 -1.59
N PHE A 32 -0.97 -10.45 -2.76
CA PHE A 32 -1.17 -9.41 -3.76
C PHE A 32 -2.61 -9.45 -4.28
N ALA A 33 -3.23 -8.29 -4.47
CA ALA A 33 -4.47 -8.17 -5.24
C ALA A 33 -4.25 -8.66 -6.70
N ALA A 34 -5.31 -9.14 -7.36
CA ALA A 34 -5.20 -9.75 -8.68
C ALA A 34 -4.61 -8.81 -9.75
N ASP A 35 -4.94 -7.52 -9.72
CA ASP A 35 -4.38 -6.50 -10.62
C ASP A 35 -2.91 -6.19 -10.31
N HIS A 36 -2.52 -6.21 -9.03
CA HIS A 36 -1.11 -6.06 -8.65
C HIS A 36 -0.28 -7.26 -9.13
N ARG A 37 -0.77 -8.49 -8.98
CA ARG A 37 -0.12 -9.70 -9.55
C ARG A 37 0.00 -9.57 -11.07
N ALA A 38 -1.07 -9.17 -11.75
CA ALA A 38 -1.08 -9.03 -13.20
C ALA A 38 -0.04 -7.99 -13.68
N LEU A 39 0.08 -6.85 -12.99
CA LEU A 39 1.11 -5.85 -13.29
C LEU A 39 2.52 -6.45 -13.14
N LEU A 40 2.80 -7.05 -11.98
CA LEU A 40 4.13 -7.60 -11.68
C LEU A 40 4.50 -8.79 -12.57
N ALA A 41 3.53 -9.59 -12.99
CA ALA A 41 3.72 -10.71 -13.92
C ALA A 41 3.94 -10.24 -15.36
N ALA A 42 3.38 -9.08 -15.75
CA ALA A 42 3.62 -8.49 -17.05
C ALA A 42 5.01 -7.84 -17.14
N ALA A 43 5.40 -7.08 -16.13
CA ALA A 43 6.72 -6.48 -16.01
C ALA A 43 7.05 -6.11 -14.56
N LEU A 44 8.31 -6.27 -14.16
CA LEU A 44 8.77 -5.83 -12.85
C LEU A 44 9.48 -4.46 -12.99
N PRO A 45 8.89 -3.35 -12.52
CA PRO A 45 9.60 -2.08 -12.48
C PRO A 45 10.76 -2.15 -11.49
N VAL A 46 11.98 -1.91 -11.96
CA VAL A 46 13.21 -1.89 -11.17
C VAL A 46 13.79 -0.47 -11.21
N GLY A 47 13.47 0.33 -10.20
CA GLY A 47 13.87 1.73 -10.16
C GLY A 47 13.48 2.41 -8.86
N ARG A 48 14.01 3.62 -8.64
CA ARG A 48 13.76 4.39 -7.42
C ARG A 48 12.25 4.54 -7.17
N GLY A 49 11.82 4.18 -5.97
CA GLY A 49 10.43 4.25 -5.55
C GLY A 49 9.61 2.98 -5.80
N PHE A 50 10.07 2.07 -6.67
CA PHE A 50 9.43 0.77 -6.85
C PHE A 50 10.09 -0.30 -5.96
N PRO A 51 9.30 -1.20 -5.34
CA PRO A 51 9.85 -2.35 -4.64
C PRO A 51 10.42 -3.37 -5.62
N ASP A 52 11.73 -3.64 -5.54
CA ASP A 52 12.34 -4.77 -6.26
C ASP A 52 12.03 -6.07 -5.52
N TRP A 53 10.90 -6.68 -5.86
CA TRP A 53 10.46 -7.93 -5.25
C TRP A 53 11.37 -9.14 -5.55
N ARG A 54 12.25 -9.05 -6.55
CA ARG A 54 13.14 -10.15 -6.96
C ARG A 54 14.51 -10.06 -6.30
N ASN A 55 15.13 -8.87 -6.32
CA ASN A 55 16.50 -8.67 -5.85
C ASN A 55 16.62 -7.70 -4.66
N GLY A 56 15.52 -7.06 -4.24
CA GLY A 56 15.50 -6.16 -3.10
C GLY A 56 15.85 -6.89 -1.80
N SER A 57 16.52 -6.18 -0.89
CA SER A 57 16.90 -6.77 0.39
C SER A 57 15.66 -7.10 1.24
N ALA A 58 15.80 -8.08 2.13
CA ALA A 58 14.75 -8.45 3.09
C ALA A 58 14.27 -7.25 3.89
N ASP A 59 15.24 -6.49 4.39
CA ASP A 59 15.05 -5.42 5.35
C ASP A 59 14.40 -4.21 4.68
N GLU A 60 14.81 -3.86 3.46
CA GLU A 60 14.19 -2.76 2.70
C GLU A 60 12.73 -3.06 2.35
N LEU A 61 12.43 -4.28 1.91
CA LEU A 61 11.06 -4.68 1.59
C LEU A 61 10.19 -4.76 2.85
N ALA A 62 10.74 -5.29 3.94
CA ALA A 62 10.07 -5.31 5.24
C ALA A 62 9.78 -3.88 5.76
N ALA A 63 10.74 -2.96 5.63
CA ALA A 63 10.55 -1.56 6.00
C ALA A 63 9.48 -0.87 5.13
N ALA A 64 9.47 -1.13 3.82
CA ALA A 64 8.46 -0.59 2.92
C ALA A 64 7.04 -1.09 3.27
N LEU A 65 6.92 -2.35 3.66
CA LEU A 65 5.68 -2.96 4.15
C LEU A 65 5.25 -2.43 5.52
N ALA A 66 6.19 -2.13 6.40
CA ALA A 66 5.93 -1.58 7.73
C ALA A 66 5.55 -0.09 7.71
N GLY A 67 6.01 0.66 6.69
CA GLY A 67 5.85 2.12 6.57
C GLY A 67 4.46 2.67 6.91
N PRO A 68 3.35 2.12 6.40
CA PRO A 68 2.00 2.54 6.75
C PRO A 68 1.71 2.45 8.26
N VAL A 69 2.06 1.32 8.89
CA VAL A 69 1.86 1.09 10.33
C VAL A 69 2.79 1.98 11.14
N ASP A 70 4.06 2.07 10.75
CA ASP A 70 5.05 2.92 11.43
C ASP A 70 4.64 4.40 11.40
N GLY A 71 4.05 4.86 10.29
CA GLY A 71 3.50 6.20 10.17
C GLY A 71 2.34 6.46 11.14
N VAL A 72 1.40 5.52 11.28
CA VAL A 72 0.32 5.64 12.29
C VAL A 72 0.89 5.67 13.70
N LEU A 73 1.85 4.80 14.01
CA LEU A 73 2.48 4.75 15.32
C LEU A 73 3.23 6.03 15.66
N PHE A 74 3.87 6.64 14.66
CA PHE A 74 4.47 7.97 14.81
C PHE A 74 3.42 9.01 15.24
N ASP A 75 2.25 9.03 14.59
CA ASP A 75 1.19 9.99 14.94
C ASP A 75 0.57 9.70 16.32
N VAL A 76 0.49 8.44 16.72
CA VAL A 76 0.14 8.06 18.08
C VAL A 76 1.14 8.66 19.07
N GLU A 77 2.44 8.53 18.81
CA GLU A 77 3.50 8.99 19.71
C GLU A 77 3.58 10.52 19.79
N HIS A 78 3.57 11.18 18.63
CA HIS A 78 4.01 12.58 18.52
C HIS A 78 2.89 13.57 18.19
N ASN A 79 1.82 13.12 17.53
CA ASN A 79 0.78 14.01 16.99
C ASN A 79 -0.58 13.84 17.66
N GLY A 80 -0.66 13.05 18.73
CA GLY A 80 -1.88 12.87 19.52
C GLY A 80 -2.97 12.06 18.83
N PHE A 81 -2.66 11.41 17.70
CA PHE A 81 -3.63 10.58 17.00
C PHE A 81 -4.09 9.41 17.88
N TRP A 82 -5.39 9.12 17.84
CA TRP A 82 -5.96 7.95 18.47
C TRP A 82 -7.20 7.52 17.71
N TYR A 83 -7.22 6.28 17.22
CA TYR A 83 -8.37 5.76 16.50
C TYR A 83 -9.46 5.37 17.53
N PRO A 84 -10.67 5.97 17.47
CA PRO A 84 -11.67 5.83 18.55
C PRO A 84 -12.09 4.39 18.85
N VAL A 85 -12.01 3.49 17.86
CA VAL A 85 -12.37 2.06 18.02
C VAL A 85 -11.41 1.33 18.97
N TRP A 86 -10.21 1.86 19.22
CA TRP A 86 -9.25 1.29 20.19
C TRP A 86 -9.63 1.55 21.65
N GLY A 87 -10.72 2.29 21.92
CA GLY A 87 -11.18 2.65 23.26
C GLY A 87 -10.51 3.91 23.79
N ASP A 88 -10.44 4.05 25.11
CA ASP A 88 -9.80 5.21 25.74
C ASP A 88 -8.28 5.17 25.57
N ARG A 89 -7.70 6.31 25.20
CA ARG A 89 -6.25 6.45 25.07
C ARG A 89 -5.57 6.36 26.43
N PRO A 90 -4.62 5.44 26.64
CA PRO A 90 -3.81 5.41 27.85
C PRO A 90 -3.03 6.71 28.06
N SER A 91 -2.85 7.13 29.31
CA SER A 91 -2.07 8.33 29.63
C SER A 91 -0.57 8.18 29.35
N GLY A 92 -0.05 6.95 29.44
CA GLY A 92 1.35 6.63 29.13
C GLY A 92 1.56 6.41 27.63
N VAL A 93 2.54 7.10 27.04
CA VAL A 93 2.87 6.95 25.61
C VAL A 93 3.26 5.51 25.27
N ALA A 94 4.03 4.84 26.12
CA ALA A 94 4.42 3.44 25.92
C ALA A 94 3.20 2.51 25.88
N ASP A 95 2.22 2.71 26.76
CA ASP A 95 0.99 1.90 26.81
C ASP A 95 0.06 2.20 25.62
N ALA A 96 0.00 3.47 25.19
CA ALA A 96 -0.72 3.87 23.99
C ALA A 96 -0.12 3.21 22.74
N LEU A 97 1.21 3.23 22.60
CA LEU A 97 1.91 2.55 21.50
C LEU A 97 1.75 1.04 21.55
N ALA A 98 1.84 0.42 22.73
CA ALA A 98 1.62 -1.02 22.89
C ALA A 98 0.21 -1.43 22.45
N THR A 99 -0.80 -0.63 22.80
CA THR A 99 -2.18 -0.82 22.36
C THR A 99 -2.30 -0.63 20.85
N ALA A 100 -1.83 0.50 20.30
CA ALA A 100 -1.89 0.76 18.86
C ALA A 100 -1.22 -0.34 18.04
N ARG A 101 -0.03 -0.84 18.45
CA ARG A 101 0.66 -1.96 17.79
C ARG A 101 -0.19 -3.23 17.78
N ARG A 102 -0.83 -3.57 18.90
CA ARG A 102 -1.69 -4.75 19.00
C ARG A 102 -2.90 -4.64 18.07
N GLU A 103 -3.56 -3.49 18.05
CA GLU A 103 -4.73 -3.28 17.20
C GLU A 103 -4.36 -3.23 15.71
N LEU A 104 -3.27 -2.54 15.36
CA LEU A 104 -2.76 -2.47 13.98
C LEU A 104 -2.30 -3.82 13.45
N ALA A 105 -1.82 -4.73 14.31
CA ALA A 105 -1.48 -6.10 13.90
C ALA A 105 -2.69 -6.91 13.41
N THR A 106 -3.93 -6.47 13.70
CA THR A 106 -5.16 -7.09 13.18
C THR A 106 -5.59 -6.50 11.83
N VAL A 107 -5.01 -5.38 11.42
CA VAL A 107 -5.32 -4.70 10.16
C VAL A 107 -4.52 -5.35 9.03
N PRO A 108 -5.13 -5.68 7.89
CA PRO A 108 -4.39 -6.19 6.74
C PRO A 108 -3.25 -5.26 6.32
N PRO A 109 -2.07 -5.83 5.96
CA PRO A 109 -0.93 -5.02 5.53
C PRO A 109 -1.23 -4.29 4.23
N MET A 110 -0.58 -3.15 4.05
CA MET A 110 -0.64 -2.35 2.83
C MET A 110 0.64 -2.62 2.03
N VAL A 111 0.49 -3.12 0.82
CA VAL A 111 1.58 -3.57 -0.05
C VAL A 111 2.03 -2.40 -0.93
N PRO A 112 3.33 -2.04 -0.92
CA PRO A 112 3.82 -0.90 -1.70
C PRO A 112 3.69 -1.15 -3.19
N VAL A 113 3.25 -0.13 -3.92
CA VAL A 113 3.21 -0.08 -5.38
C VAL A 113 4.33 0.86 -5.88
N TYR A 114 4.38 2.08 -5.35
CA TYR A 114 5.39 3.09 -5.69
C TYR A 114 5.42 4.19 -4.63
N GLY A 115 6.59 4.50 -4.06
CA GLY A 115 6.72 5.53 -3.02
C GLY A 115 5.74 5.29 -1.85
N HIS A 116 4.92 6.29 -1.54
CA HIS A 116 3.88 6.21 -0.50
C HIS A 116 2.52 5.68 -1.02
N ARG A 117 2.51 4.93 -2.12
CA ARG A 117 1.29 4.41 -2.76
C ARG A 117 1.18 2.92 -2.50
N TYR A 118 0.01 2.50 -1.99
CA TYR A 118 -0.19 1.15 -1.50
C TYR A 118 -1.51 0.54 -1.98
N LEU A 119 -1.52 -0.79 -2.07
CA LEU A 119 -2.71 -1.61 -2.25
C LEU A 119 -2.91 -2.55 -1.04
N PRO A 120 -4.14 -2.91 -0.67
CA PRO A 120 -4.41 -3.91 0.36
C PRO A 120 -3.78 -5.27 0.05
N GLY A 121 -3.06 -5.84 1.03
CA GLY A 121 -2.42 -7.16 0.97
C GLY A 121 -3.35 -8.33 1.31
N VAL A 122 -4.64 -8.22 0.96
CA VAL A 122 -5.69 -9.20 1.31
C VAL A 122 -5.90 -10.29 0.24
N GLY A 123 -5.21 -10.19 -0.89
CA GLY A 123 -5.51 -10.98 -2.09
C GLY A 123 -6.92 -10.69 -2.64
N GLY A 124 -7.44 -11.58 -3.48
CA GLY A 124 -8.79 -11.45 -4.02
C GLY A 124 -8.86 -10.63 -5.32
N PRO A 125 -10.05 -10.11 -5.68
CA PRO A 125 -10.30 -9.52 -6.98
C PRO A 125 -9.53 -8.21 -7.20
N ALA A 126 -9.41 -7.81 -8.46
CA ALA A 126 -8.90 -6.50 -8.83
C ALA A 126 -9.86 -5.37 -8.43
N GLY A 127 -9.38 -4.13 -8.48
CA GLY A 127 -10.21 -2.93 -8.28
C GLY A 127 -10.17 -2.36 -6.88
N HIS A 128 -9.18 -2.75 -6.07
CA HIS A 128 -8.87 -2.01 -4.85
C HIS A 128 -8.32 -0.61 -5.22
N PRO A 129 -8.77 0.47 -4.56
CA PRO A 129 -8.18 1.77 -4.79
C PRO A 129 -6.74 1.81 -4.26
N VAL A 130 -5.89 2.51 -4.99
CA VAL A 130 -4.52 2.80 -4.53
C VAL A 130 -4.59 3.97 -3.56
N LEU A 131 -4.11 3.74 -2.35
CA LEU A 131 -4.06 4.76 -1.31
C LEU A 131 -2.68 5.40 -1.26
N SER A 132 -2.65 6.71 -1.12
CA SER A 132 -1.49 7.43 -0.60
C SER A 132 -1.54 7.35 0.91
N VAL A 133 -0.51 6.81 1.55
CA VAL A 133 -0.43 6.74 3.01
C VAL A 133 0.81 7.48 3.48
N HIS A 134 0.60 8.61 4.16
CA HIS A 134 1.65 9.33 4.86
C HIS A 134 1.21 9.54 6.30
N GLN A 135 1.65 8.64 7.18
CA GLN A 135 1.16 8.62 8.57
C GLN A 135 -0.37 8.45 8.60
N THR A 136 -1.11 9.30 9.30
CA THR A 136 -2.58 9.29 9.29
C THR A 136 -3.21 10.21 8.25
N ASP A 137 -2.42 10.91 7.43
CA ASP A 137 -2.89 11.59 6.21
C ASP A 137 -2.99 10.58 5.06
N ILE A 138 -4.23 10.19 4.76
CA ILE A 138 -4.54 9.15 3.79
C ILE A 138 -5.50 9.71 2.75
N ILE A 139 -5.13 9.58 1.47
CA ILE A 139 -5.99 9.95 0.36
C ILE A 139 -6.09 8.82 -0.65
N VAL A 140 -7.22 8.74 -1.33
CA VAL A 140 -7.31 7.92 -2.54
C VAL A 140 -6.49 8.60 -3.64
N TYR A 141 -5.60 7.84 -4.27
CA TYR A 141 -4.78 8.33 -5.37
C TYR A 141 -5.18 7.75 -6.73
N GLY A 142 -5.86 6.61 -6.73
CA GLY A 142 -6.58 6.08 -7.90
C GLY A 142 -7.67 5.10 -7.47
N ALA A 143 -8.79 5.07 -8.18
CA ALA A 143 -9.92 4.18 -7.87
C ALA A 143 -9.61 2.70 -8.12
N ASP A 144 -8.60 2.42 -8.93
CA ASP A 144 -7.98 1.11 -9.15
C ASP A 144 -6.53 1.30 -9.61
N LEU A 145 -5.77 0.20 -9.73
CA LEU A 145 -4.37 0.26 -10.13
C LEU A 145 -4.16 0.89 -11.54
N PRO A 146 -4.93 0.55 -12.59
CA PRO A 146 -4.81 1.24 -13.88
C PRO A 146 -5.07 2.75 -13.84
N ARG A 147 -6.09 3.21 -13.11
CA ARG A 147 -6.40 4.64 -12.95
C ARG A 147 -5.32 5.36 -12.15
N TYR A 148 -4.78 4.71 -11.12
CA TYR A 148 -3.62 5.20 -10.39
C TYR A 148 -2.42 5.42 -11.33
N LEU A 149 -2.04 4.42 -12.13
CA LEU A 149 -0.88 4.53 -13.03
C LEU A 149 -1.05 5.67 -14.05
N ARG A 150 -2.27 5.91 -14.53
CA ARG A 150 -2.56 7.05 -15.42
C ARG A 150 -2.48 8.40 -14.71
N ALA A 151 -2.88 8.46 -13.43
CA ALA A 151 -2.80 9.68 -12.64
C ALA A 151 -1.37 10.02 -12.22
N GLU A 152 -0.57 9.00 -11.89
CA GLU A 152 0.80 9.19 -11.38
C GLU A 152 1.81 9.36 -12.53
N PHE A 153 1.66 8.63 -13.64
CA PHE A 153 2.67 8.58 -14.70
C PHE A 153 2.16 8.92 -16.11
N GLY A 154 0.86 9.19 -16.25
CA GLY A 154 0.26 9.66 -17.50
C GLY A 154 -0.25 11.10 -17.38
N ASP A 155 -1.07 11.50 -18.35
CA ASP A 155 -1.64 12.85 -18.42
C ASP A 155 -3.06 12.95 -17.83
N ALA A 156 -3.51 11.94 -17.08
CA ALA A 156 -4.89 11.88 -16.61
C ALA A 156 -5.14 12.79 -15.39
N HIS A 157 -6.31 13.44 -15.35
CA HIS A 157 -6.67 14.30 -14.22
C HIS A 157 -7.06 13.47 -12.98
N ARG A 158 -6.35 13.69 -11.87
CA ARG A 158 -6.52 12.91 -10.63
C ARG A 158 -7.97 12.87 -10.12
N ALA A 159 -8.72 13.98 -10.18
CA ALA A 159 -10.10 14.00 -9.66
C ALA A 159 -11.01 12.99 -10.38
N GLU A 160 -10.80 12.77 -11.67
CA GLU A 160 -11.52 11.76 -12.44
C GLU A 160 -11.04 10.34 -12.10
N MET A 161 -9.74 10.19 -11.84
CA MET A 161 -9.13 8.89 -11.55
C MET A 161 -9.50 8.34 -10.17
N VAL A 162 -9.96 9.18 -9.25
CA VAL A 162 -10.42 8.79 -7.91
C VAL A 162 -11.95 8.73 -7.77
N ALA A 163 -12.67 9.13 -8.82
CA ALA A 163 -14.14 9.21 -8.78
C ALA A 163 -14.77 7.84 -8.48
N GLY A 164 -15.66 7.80 -7.48
CA GLY A 164 -16.38 6.59 -7.08
C GLY A 164 -15.53 5.55 -6.32
N ALA A 165 -14.27 5.84 -6.01
CA ALA A 165 -13.41 4.95 -5.25
C ALA A 165 -13.98 4.66 -3.85
N ARG A 166 -13.83 3.42 -3.42
CA ARG A 166 -14.27 2.92 -2.12
C ARG A 166 -13.13 2.11 -1.51
N PRO A 167 -12.33 2.69 -0.60
CA PRO A 167 -11.33 1.93 0.14
C PRO A 167 -11.97 0.72 0.83
N THR A 168 -11.25 -0.39 0.84
CA THR A 168 -11.83 -1.71 1.17
C THR A 168 -11.38 -2.25 2.52
N VAL A 169 -10.35 -1.66 3.13
CA VAL A 169 -9.86 -2.06 4.45
C VAL A 169 -10.40 -1.04 5.45
N PRO A 170 -11.28 -1.42 6.40
CA PRO A 170 -12.01 -0.46 7.24
C PRO A 170 -11.13 0.57 7.93
N PHE A 171 -10.05 0.12 8.61
CA PHE A 171 -9.13 1.02 9.30
C PHE A 171 -8.56 2.12 8.38
N TRP A 172 -8.01 1.73 7.22
CA TRP A 172 -7.47 2.69 6.25
C TRP A 172 -8.55 3.52 5.58
N SER A 173 -9.78 3.01 5.48
CA SER A 173 -10.92 3.70 4.87
C SER A 173 -11.41 4.85 5.74
N ASP A 174 -11.45 4.65 7.06
CA ASP A 174 -11.91 5.66 8.02
C ASP A 174 -10.96 6.85 8.13
N LEU A 175 -9.69 6.67 7.76
CA LEU A 175 -8.67 7.72 7.77
C LEU A 175 -8.61 8.52 6.45
N VAL A 176 -9.38 8.15 5.44
CA VAL A 176 -9.40 8.89 4.17
C VAL A 176 -10.12 10.22 4.35
N GLY A 177 -9.43 11.34 4.07
CA GLY A 177 -9.94 12.71 4.28
C GLY A 177 -9.32 13.76 3.37
#